data_AF-B4N2R3-F1
#
_entry.id   AF-B4N2R3-F1
#
_cell.length_a   1.000
_cell.length_b   1.000
_cell.length_c   1.000
_cell.angle_alpha   90.00
_cell.angle_beta   90.00
_cell.angle_gamma   90.00
#
_symmetry.space_group_name_H-M   'P 1'
#
loop_
_entity.id
_entity.type
_entity.pdbx_description
1 polymer ?
#
loop_
_entity_poly.entity_id
_entity_poly.type
_entity_poly.pdbx_seq_one_letter_code
_entity_poly.pdbx_strand_id
1 'polypeptide(L)'
;MQKAIKKELSFSLDTLERYRAKYGRSASLDANGNYTECVITEDTSTTNHPVPSIFTKVSSPPKLTKLQELQQKKEAYLRAKEHEREMEQLQRAERTKALNGRTSSPPSAVETSKTPSVSSTSTSTSTTKTPASPAGYSNWSHNHSTLATQPWCAISDLMYFCDKYEFKTLSTRDLKTHQEIVAEVRNLLSGKAPFDQRTRFPGNIHDPENLWVCIGRCASVEYHLQRIISVFRKPLNQLTPDKQRTVRQNFHLAVSELRLDISARISEVRLYDRLVFEREFRLEWQDEKV
;
A
#
# COMPACT_ATOMS: atom_id res chain seq x y z
N MET A 1 24.65 -16.85 3.74
CA MET A 1 23.18 -16.90 3.59
C MET A 1 22.65 -15.54 3.11
N GLN A 2 22.87 -15.15 1.84
CA GLN A 2 22.57 -13.79 1.35
C GLN A 2 21.66 -13.72 0.11
N LYS A 3 21.07 -14.84 -0.32
CA LYS A 3 20.22 -14.91 -1.54
C LYS A 3 18.71 -15.05 -1.27
N ALA A 4 18.28 -15.21 0.00
CA ALA A 4 16.87 -15.43 0.35
C ALA A 4 16.07 -14.13 0.61
N ILE A 5 16.71 -13.08 1.14
CA ILE A 5 16.03 -11.88 1.66
C ILE A 5 15.59 -10.91 0.55
N LYS A 6 16.04 -11.10 -0.70
CA LYS A 6 15.68 -10.23 -1.84
C LYS A 6 14.28 -10.45 -2.43
N LYS A 7 13.45 -11.34 -1.87
CA LYS A 7 12.10 -11.64 -2.39
C LYS A 7 10.94 -11.08 -1.57
N GLU A 8 11.17 -10.51 -0.38
CA GLU A 8 10.07 -10.07 0.51
C GLU A 8 9.88 -8.54 0.58
N LEU A 9 10.67 -7.75 -0.17
CA LEU A 9 10.66 -6.27 -0.09
C LEU A 9 10.39 -5.55 -1.42
N SER A 10 10.20 -6.29 -2.52
CA SER A 10 9.46 -5.79 -3.69
C SER A 10 7.97 -5.74 -3.34
N PHE A 11 7.23 -4.76 -3.85
CA PHE A 11 5.77 -4.70 -3.75
C PHE A 11 5.18 -6.05 -4.20
N SER A 12 4.69 -6.85 -3.25
CA SER A 12 4.51 -8.28 -3.52
C SER A 12 3.32 -8.51 -4.45
N LEU A 13 3.39 -9.57 -5.27
CA LEU A 13 2.28 -9.98 -6.14
C LEU A 13 0.99 -10.18 -5.33
N ASP A 14 1.14 -10.66 -4.10
CA ASP A 14 0.10 -10.84 -3.09
C ASP A 14 -0.49 -9.49 -2.59
N THR A 15 0.34 -8.45 -2.36
CA THR A 15 -0.15 -7.08 -2.07
C THR A 15 -0.99 -6.52 -3.23
N LEU A 16 -0.61 -6.81 -4.48
CA LEU A 16 -1.36 -6.44 -5.68
C LEU A 16 -2.68 -7.23 -5.79
N GLU A 17 -2.65 -8.55 -5.64
CA GLU A 17 -3.85 -9.39 -5.66
C GLU A 17 -4.84 -9.00 -4.56
N ARG A 18 -4.38 -8.66 -3.34
CA ARG A 18 -5.25 -8.16 -2.26
C ARG A 18 -5.83 -6.77 -2.56
N TYR A 19 -5.08 -5.86 -3.21
CA TYR A 19 -5.64 -4.58 -3.65
C TYR A 19 -6.74 -4.80 -4.70
N ARG A 20 -6.48 -5.64 -5.71
CA ARG A 20 -7.45 -6.03 -6.73
C ARG A 20 -8.67 -6.76 -6.13
N ALA A 21 -8.48 -7.60 -5.12
CA ALA A 21 -9.56 -8.29 -4.44
C ALA A 21 -10.46 -7.34 -3.61
N LYS A 22 -9.89 -6.31 -2.97
CA LYS A 22 -10.62 -5.37 -2.12
C LYS A 22 -11.29 -4.23 -2.91
N TYR A 23 -10.67 -3.76 -4.00
CA TYR A 23 -11.12 -2.58 -4.75
C TYR A 23 -11.38 -2.84 -6.24
N GLY A 24 -10.70 -3.82 -6.85
CA GLY A 24 -10.80 -4.16 -8.28
C GLY A 24 -11.99 -5.05 -8.69
N ARG A 25 -12.71 -5.67 -7.74
CA ARG A 25 -13.92 -6.47 -8.05
C ARG A 25 -15.04 -5.67 -8.73
N SER A 26 -15.01 -4.34 -8.66
CA SER A 26 -15.99 -3.45 -9.33
C SER A 26 -15.88 -3.41 -10.86
N ALA A 27 -14.86 -4.05 -11.46
CA ALA A 27 -14.62 -4.02 -12.91
C ALA A 27 -15.29 -5.18 -13.70
N SER A 28 -15.92 -6.16 -13.02
CA SER A 28 -16.72 -7.20 -13.69
C SER A 28 -18.17 -6.73 -13.82
N LEU A 29 -18.41 -5.83 -14.77
CA LEU A 29 -19.77 -5.44 -15.16
C LEU A 29 -20.35 -6.51 -16.11
N ASP A 30 -20.95 -7.55 -15.52
CA ASP A 30 -21.90 -8.38 -16.25
C ASP A 30 -23.10 -7.51 -16.63
N ALA A 31 -23.56 -7.63 -17.88
CA ALA A 31 -24.48 -6.68 -18.52
C ALA A 31 -25.96 -6.77 -18.06
N ASN A 32 -26.21 -7.16 -16.81
CA ASN A 32 -27.52 -7.16 -16.17
C ASN A 32 -27.41 -6.56 -14.77
N GLY A 33 -27.93 -5.33 -14.61
CA GLY A 33 -27.79 -4.59 -13.36
C GLY A 33 -28.52 -5.27 -12.20
N ASN A 34 -27.75 -5.70 -11.19
CA ASN A 34 -28.28 -6.01 -9.87
C ASN A 34 -27.21 -5.71 -8.81
N TYR A 35 -27.49 -4.77 -7.91
CA TYR A 35 -26.60 -4.44 -6.80
C TYR A 35 -26.82 -5.44 -5.66
N THR A 36 -25.81 -6.28 -5.37
CA THR A 36 -25.74 -7.00 -4.09
C THR A 36 -24.87 -6.22 -3.11
N GLU A 37 -25.52 -5.38 -2.30
CA GLU A 37 -24.91 -4.91 -1.05
C GLU A 37 -24.67 -6.10 -0.12
N CYS A 38 -23.44 -6.24 0.36
CA CYS A 38 -23.13 -7.17 1.45
C CYS A 38 -23.03 -6.36 2.74
N VAL A 39 -24.14 -6.33 3.49
CA VAL A 39 -24.21 -5.72 4.82
C VAL A 39 -23.39 -6.57 5.78
N ILE A 40 -22.39 -5.97 6.44
CA ILE A 40 -21.71 -6.57 7.58
C ILE A 40 -22.26 -5.91 8.84
N THR A 41 -23.00 -6.70 9.61
CA THR A 41 -23.55 -6.30 10.91
C THR A 41 -22.48 -6.51 11.99
N GLU A 42 -22.08 -5.45 12.69
CA GLU A 42 -21.25 -5.55 13.90
C GLU A 42 -22.14 -5.42 15.14
N ASP A 43 -22.39 -6.56 15.81
CA ASP A 43 -23.15 -6.57 17.06
C ASP A 43 -22.36 -5.90 18.18
N THR A 44 -22.95 -4.85 18.74
CA THR A 44 -22.42 -4.13 19.90
C THR A 44 -23.01 -4.72 21.18
N SER A 45 -22.18 -5.23 22.08
CA SER A 45 -22.62 -5.47 23.47
C SER A 45 -21.55 -5.06 24.49
N THR A 46 -21.98 -4.19 25.41
CA THR A 46 -21.14 -3.58 26.44
C THR A 46 -21.75 -3.93 27.81
N THR A 47 -20.97 -4.50 28.73
CA THR A 47 -21.37 -4.63 30.13
C THR A 47 -20.22 -4.29 31.07
N ASN A 48 -20.40 -3.22 31.84
CA ASN A 48 -19.48 -2.75 32.87
C ASN A 48 -19.63 -3.57 34.16
N HIS A 49 -18.51 -3.88 34.84
CA HIS A 49 -18.48 -4.06 36.29
C HIS A 49 -17.13 -3.57 36.87
N PRO A 50 -17.10 -2.82 38.00
CA PRO A 50 -15.87 -2.16 38.48
C PRO A 50 -15.25 -2.75 39.77
N VAL A 51 -13.90 -2.73 39.83
CA VAL A 51 -12.98 -2.82 41.01
C VAL A 51 -13.04 -4.10 41.90
N PRO A 52 -11.94 -4.53 42.60
CA PRO A 52 -11.04 -3.71 43.43
C PRO A 52 -9.53 -3.73 43.08
N SER A 53 -8.84 -2.71 43.57
CA SER A 53 -7.37 -2.58 43.56
C SER A 53 -6.73 -3.51 44.59
N ILE A 54 -5.64 -4.20 44.22
CA ILE A 54 -4.77 -4.89 45.17
C ILE A 54 -3.31 -4.57 44.85
N PHE A 55 -2.66 -3.86 45.77
CA PHE A 55 -1.25 -3.47 45.69
C PHE A 55 -0.36 -4.67 46.04
N THR A 56 0.01 -5.51 45.06
CA THR A 56 0.99 -6.59 45.26
C THR A 56 2.27 -6.31 44.50
N LYS A 57 3.40 -6.29 45.22
CA LYS A 57 4.76 -6.18 44.67
C LYS A 57 4.95 -7.23 43.56
N VAL A 58 5.20 -6.77 42.34
CA VAL A 58 5.63 -7.65 41.24
C VAL A 58 7.08 -8.07 41.52
N SER A 59 7.23 -9.20 42.22
CA SER A 59 8.52 -9.85 42.35
C SER A 59 8.93 -10.40 40.99
N SER A 60 9.96 -9.81 40.38
CA SER A 60 10.56 -10.35 39.16
C SER A 60 10.90 -11.84 39.33
N PRO A 61 10.69 -12.69 38.31
CA PRO A 61 11.13 -14.07 38.38
C PRO A 61 12.64 -14.17 38.65
N PRO A 62 13.12 -15.23 39.35
CA PRO A 62 14.55 -15.43 39.53
C PRO A 62 15.27 -15.43 38.19
N LYS A 63 16.32 -14.63 38.06
CA LYS A 63 17.18 -14.66 36.87
C LYS A 63 17.83 -16.03 36.80
N LEU A 64 17.44 -16.84 35.81
CA LEU A 64 18.04 -18.13 35.53
C LEU A 64 19.54 -17.96 35.32
N THR A 65 20.33 -18.92 35.81
CA THR A 65 21.76 -18.92 35.50
C THR A 65 21.95 -19.20 34.00
N LYS A 66 23.04 -18.69 33.39
CA LYS A 66 23.35 -18.93 31.98
C LYS A 66 23.35 -20.42 31.60
N LEU A 67 23.66 -21.31 32.55
CA LEU A 67 23.63 -22.76 32.36
C LEU A 67 22.18 -23.28 32.19
N GLN A 68 21.26 -22.79 33.01
CA GLN A 68 19.83 -23.14 32.98
C GLN A 68 19.17 -22.63 31.69
N GLU A 69 19.47 -21.39 31.27
CA GLU A 69 19.03 -20.85 29.98
C GLU A 69 19.52 -21.73 28.81
N LEU A 70 20.76 -22.22 28.87
CA LEU A 70 21.35 -23.09 27.83
C LEU A 70 20.70 -24.48 27.80
N GLN A 71 20.36 -25.05 28.96
CA GLN A 71 19.59 -26.29 29.05
C GLN A 71 18.17 -26.13 28.49
N GLN A 72 17.45 -25.08 28.89
CA GLN A 72 16.09 -24.80 28.39
C GLN A 72 16.08 -24.54 26.88
N LYS A 73 17.10 -23.84 26.36
CA LYS A 73 17.28 -23.62 24.92
C LYS A 73 17.62 -24.91 24.16
N LYS A 74 18.41 -25.82 24.74
CA LYS A 74 18.69 -27.15 24.18
C LYS A 74 17.41 -28.01 24.09
N GLU A 75 16.59 -27.99 25.13
CA GLU A 75 15.33 -28.73 25.17
C GLU A 75 14.30 -28.17 24.17
N ALA A 76 14.15 -26.85 24.12
CA ALA A 76 13.28 -26.18 23.15
C ALA A 76 13.70 -26.46 21.69
N TYR A 77 15.01 -26.50 21.42
CA TYR A 77 15.54 -26.88 20.10
C TYR A 77 15.22 -28.34 19.72
N LEU A 78 15.33 -29.28 20.67
CA LEU A 78 14.96 -30.68 20.43
C LEU A 78 13.46 -30.84 20.15
N ARG A 79 12.61 -30.17 20.94
CA ARG A 79 11.15 -30.15 20.75
C ARG A 79 10.75 -29.55 19.39
N ALA A 80 11.37 -28.45 18.97
CA ALA A 80 11.14 -27.84 17.67
C ALA A 80 11.53 -28.76 16.51
N LYS A 81 12.66 -29.47 16.63
CA LYS A 81 13.15 -30.44 15.63
C LYS A 81 12.29 -31.70 15.55
N GLU A 82 11.60 -32.08 16.62
CA GLU A 82 10.63 -33.16 16.63
C GLU A 82 9.34 -32.76 15.91
N HIS A 83 8.80 -31.57 16.23
CA HIS A 83 7.63 -31.00 15.56
C HIS A 83 7.86 -30.78 14.05
N GLU A 84 9.06 -30.37 13.63
CA GLU A 84 9.43 -30.27 12.21
C GLU A 84 9.31 -31.64 11.48
N ARG A 85 9.73 -32.73 12.14
CA ARG A 85 9.63 -34.09 11.59
C ARG A 85 8.18 -34.58 11.50
N GLU A 86 7.34 -34.23 12.47
CA GLU A 86 5.91 -34.57 12.46
C GLU A 86 5.17 -33.86 11.30
N MET A 87 5.45 -32.57 11.10
CA MET A 87 4.93 -31.80 9.96
C MET A 87 5.39 -32.37 8.60
N GLU A 88 6.63 -32.86 8.49
CA GLU A 88 7.13 -33.51 7.26
C GLU A 88 6.44 -34.87 6.98
N GLN A 89 6.00 -35.60 8.01
CA GLN A 89 5.21 -36.82 7.85
C GLN A 89 3.79 -36.52 7.36
N LEU A 90 3.13 -35.51 7.93
CA LEU A 90 1.79 -35.08 7.50
C LEU A 90 1.79 -34.66 6.01
N GLN A 91 2.77 -33.85 5.58
CA GLN A 91 2.90 -33.45 4.17
C GLN A 91 3.18 -34.62 3.22
N ARG A 92 3.91 -35.67 3.66
CA ARG A 92 4.05 -36.91 2.87
C ARG A 92 2.73 -37.67 2.75
N ALA A 93 1.95 -37.75 3.82
CA ALA A 93 0.67 -38.47 3.84
C ALA A 93 -0.44 -37.78 3.01
N GLU A 94 -0.44 -36.44 2.93
CA GLU A 94 -1.37 -35.71 2.05
C GLU A 94 -1.04 -35.93 0.56
N ARG A 95 0.25 -35.91 0.19
CA ARG A 95 0.67 -36.11 -1.21
C ARG A 95 0.30 -37.48 -1.77
N THR A 96 0.25 -38.54 -0.96
CA THR A 96 -0.22 -39.86 -1.40
C THR A 96 -1.73 -39.97 -1.56
N LYS A 97 -2.53 -39.11 -0.93
CA LYS A 97 -4.00 -39.10 -1.11
C LYS A 97 -4.46 -38.33 -2.35
N ALA A 98 -3.67 -37.37 -2.83
CA ALA A 98 -4.06 -36.48 -3.93
C ALA A 98 -3.93 -37.06 -5.36
N LEU A 99 -3.43 -38.29 -5.52
CA LEU A 99 -3.06 -38.83 -6.85
C LEU A 99 -4.15 -39.67 -7.56
N ASN A 100 -5.29 -39.94 -6.93
CA ASN A 100 -6.27 -40.94 -7.38
C ASN A 100 -7.56 -40.40 -8.03
N GLY A 101 -7.53 -39.20 -8.63
CA GLY A 101 -8.74 -38.62 -9.24
C GLY A 101 -8.49 -37.64 -10.38
N ARG A 102 -8.18 -38.13 -11.59
CA ARG A 102 -8.22 -37.30 -12.81
C ARG A 102 -8.34 -38.06 -14.14
N THR A 103 -9.57 -38.11 -14.65
CA THR A 103 -10.02 -38.40 -16.04
C THR A 103 -11.30 -37.58 -16.25
N SER A 104 -11.67 -37.01 -17.40
CA SER A 104 -11.14 -36.97 -18.78
C SER A 104 -11.64 -35.68 -19.50
N SER A 105 -11.27 -35.45 -20.78
CA SER A 105 -11.43 -34.17 -21.52
C SER A 105 -12.49 -34.19 -22.70
N PRO A 106 -12.41 -33.42 -23.83
CA PRO A 106 -13.47 -32.50 -24.38
C PRO A 106 -14.12 -32.97 -25.74
N PRO A 107 -15.02 -32.22 -26.44
CA PRO A 107 -14.82 -30.94 -27.20
C PRO A 107 -15.90 -29.85 -26.87
N SER A 108 -16.04 -28.64 -27.46
CA SER A 108 -15.43 -27.83 -28.57
C SER A 108 -16.20 -27.67 -29.93
N ALA A 109 -16.03 -26.50 -30.59
CA ALA A 109 -16.57 -26.02 -31.91
C ALA A 109 -18.08 -25.62 -31.95
N VAL A 110 -18.65 -24.78 -32.86
CA VAL A 110 -18.31 -24.26 -34.24
C VAL A 110 -18.81 -22.79 -34.45
N GLU A 111 -18.31 -22.16 -35.53
CA GLU A 111 -18.64 -20.93 -36.32
C GLU A 111 -20.15 -20.50 -36.45
N THR A 112 -20.61 -19.39 -37.09
CA THR A 112 -20.20 -18.74 -38.37
C THR A 112 -20.67 -17.26 -38.56
N SER A 113 -19.90 -16.56 -39.42
CA SER A 113 -20.02 -15.22 -40.05
C SER A 113 -21.37 -14.67 -40.60
N LYS A 114 -21.55 -13.33 -40.64
CA LYS A 114 -21.58 -12.44 -41.86
C LYS A 114 -22.12 -11.00 -41.64
N THR A 115 -21.66 -10.07 -42.48
CA THR A 115 -22.03 -8.63 -42.66
C THR A 115 -22.96 -8.44 -43.90
N PRO A 116 -23.30 -7.24 -44.47
CA PRO A 116 -23.22 -5.80 -44.07
C PRO A 116 -24.52 -4.95 -44.40
N SER A 117 -24.39 -3.60 -44.42
CA SER A 117 -25.22 -2.60 -45.16
C SER A 117 -26.55 -2.10 -44.52
N VAL A 118 -27.06 -0.85 -44.68
CA VAL A 118 -26.62 0.35 -45.43
C VAL A 118 -27.20 1.66 -44.81
N SER A 119 -26.74 2.83 -45.28
CA SER A 119 -27.26 4.21 -45.10
C SER A 119 -28.80 4.35 -45.21
N SER A 120 -29.52 5.42 -44.82
CA SER A 120 -29.27 6.83 -44.40
C SER A 120 -30.62 7.39 -43.86
N THR A 121 -30.72 8.47 -43.09
CA THR A 121 -30.96 9.87 -43.58
C THR A 121 -31.47 10.72 -42.39
N SER A 122 -31.28 12.04 -42.46
CA SER A 122 -31.61 13.07 -41.46
C SER A 122 -33.01 13.07 -40.84
N THR A 123 -33.06 13.38 -39.53
CA THR A 123 -34.11 14.23 -38.94
C THR A 123 -33.47 15.24 -37.98
N SER A 124 -33.27 16.48 -38.43
CA SER A 124 -32.74 17.56 -37.61
C SER A 124 -33.84 18.16 -36.73
N THR A 125 -34.17 17.51 -35.62
CA THR A 125 -34.90 18.18 -34.53
C THR A 125 -33.98 19.19 -33.87
N SER A 126 -34.40 20.45 -33.84
CA SER A 126 -33.67 21.53 -33.18
C SER A 126 -33.73 21.36 -31.66
N THR A 127 -32.83 20.55 -31.12
CA THR A 127 -32.53 20.56 -29.69
C THR A 127 -32.02 21.95 -29.33
N THR A 128 -32.73 22.61 -28.41
CA THR A 128 -32.24 23.78 -27.70
C THR A 128 -30.87 23.44 -27.14
N LYS A 129 -29.81 24.05 -27.70
CA LYS A 129 -28.45 23.87 -27.21
C LYS A 129 -28.35 24.43 -25.79
N THR A 130 -28.61 23.58 -24.80
CA THR A 130 -28.14 23.80 -23.44
C THR A 130 -26.65 24.14 -23.55
N PRO A 131 -26.15 25.24 -22.97
CA PRO A 131 -24.74 25.57 -23.08
C PRO A 131 -23.92 24.37 -22.60
N ALA A 132 -22.99 23.90 -23.43
CA ALA A 132 -22.16 22.75 -23.13
C ALA A 132 -21.48 22.97 -21.79
N SER A 133 -21.87 22.17 -20.78
CA SER A 133 -21.27 22.28 -19.46
C SER A 133 -19.86 21.69 -19.56
N PRO A 134 -18.80 22.48 -19.32
CA PRO A 134 -17.45 21.94 -19.35
C PRO A 134 -17.29 20.86 -18.30
N ALA A 135 -16.53 19.82 -18.63
CA ALA A 135 -16.30 18.67 -17.75
C ALA A 135 -15.72 19.08 -16.38
N GLY A 136 -16.01 18.31 -15.35
CA GLY A 136 -15.53 18.59 -14.00
C GLY A 136 -16.29 17.85 -12.90
N TYR A 137 -15.80 18.00 -11.67
CA TYR A 137 -16.52 17.53 -10.49
C TYR A 137 -17.70 18.47 -10.17
N SER A 138 -18.92 17.94 -10.25
CA SER A 138 -20.17 18.71 -10.11
C SER A 138 -20.45 19.17 -8.68
N ASN A 139 -20.01 18.38 -7.71
CA ASN A 139 -20.20 18.59 -6.27
C ASN A 139 -18.89 19.04 -5.58
N TRP A 140 -18.06 19.81 -6.29
CA TRP A 140 -16.85 20.40 -5.74
C TRP A 140 -17.14 21.35 -4.57
N SER A 141 -16.32 21.29 -3.52
CA SER A 141 -16.53 22.02 -2.26
C SER A 141 -15.22 22.60 -1.74
N HIS A 142 -15.28 23.49 -0.74
CA HIS A 142 -14.08 24.02 -0.08
C HIS A 142 -13.16 22.93 0.47
N ASN A 143 -13.73 21.85 1.03
CA ASN A 143 -12.98 20.71 1.55
C ASN A 143 -12.16 20.01 0.45
N HIS A 144 -12.69 19.96 -0.79
CA HIS A 144 -12.00 19.39 -1.94
C HIS A 144 -10.87 20.30 -2.42
N SER A 145 -11.05 21.62 -2.38
CA SER A 145 -9.96 22.58 -2.59
C SER A 145 -8.85 22.43 -1.54
N THR A 146 -9.18 22.31 -0.25
CA THR A 146 -8.18 22.08 0.82
C THR A 146 -7.45 20.74 0.64
N LEU A 147 -8.14 19.70 0.16
CA LEU A 147 -7.55 18.40 -0.15
C LEU A 147 -6.59 18.47 -1.35
N ALA A 148 -6.93 19.26 -2.38
CA ALA A 148 -6.06 19.50 -3.53
C ALA A 148 -4.79 20.32 -3.19
N THR A 149 -4.81 21.09 -2.08
CA THR A 149 -3.60 21.78 -1.56
C THR A 149 -2.69 20.90 -0.68
N GLN A 150 -3.11 19.68 -0.31
CA GLN A 150 -2.24 18.76 0.41
C GLN A 150 -1.10 18.25 -0.50
N PRO A 151 0.02 17.76 0.07
CA PRO A 151 1.05 17.10 -0.73
C PRO A 151 0.61 15.70 -1.18
N TRP A 152 0.78 15.40 -2.46
CA TRP A 152 0.48 14.11 -3.09
C TRP A 152 1.66 13.60 -3.93
N CYS A 153 1.86 12.29 -3.97
CA CYS A 153 2.81 11.65 -4.89
C CYS A 153 2.30 10.28 -5.34
N ALA A 154 2.91 9.72 -6.39
CA ALA A 154 2.70 8.32 -6.75
C ALA A 154 3.49 7.41 -5.80
N ILE A 155 2.98 6.20 -5.55
CA ILE A 155 3.67 5.25 -4.67
C ILE A 155 4.99 4.76 -5.29
N SER A 156 5.08 4.76 -6.63
CA SER A 156 6.32 4.56 -7.39
C SER A 156 7.42 5.56 -7.01
N ASP A 157 7.12 6.85 -6.82
CA ASP A 157 8.11 7.87 -6.46
C ASP A 157 8.74 7.56 -5.08
N LEU A 158 7.91 7.16 -4.12
CA LEU A 158 8.36 6.77 -2.77
C LEU A 158 9.16 5.47 -2.79
N MET A 159 8.71 4.46 -3.55
CA MET A 159 9.43 3.19 -3.68
C MET A 159 10.77 3.37 -4.41
N TYR A 160 10.81 4.17 -5.47
CA TYR A 160 12.03 4.54 -6.19
C TYR A 160 13.03 5.26 -5.28
N PHE A 161 12.56 6.22 -4.47
CA PHE A 161 13.40 6.86 -3.46
C PHE A 161 13.97 5.84 -2.47
N CYS A 162 13.15 4.90 -1.98
CA CYS A 162 13.62 3.84 -1.09
C CYS A 162 14.67 2.95 -1.77
N ASP A 163 14.39 2.40 -2.95
CA ASP A 163 15.30 1.54 -3.73
C ASP A 163 16.65 2.23 -4.02
N LYS A 164 16.62 3.54 -4.34
CA LYS A 164 17.80 4.34 -4.64
C LYS A 164 18.71 4.58 -3.43
N TYR A 165 18.14 4.64 -2.23
CA TYR A 165 18.84 5.10 -1.02
C TYR A 165 19.00 4.07 0.11
N GLU A 166 18.23 2.99 0.15
CA GLU A 166 18.25 1.97 1.21
C GLU A 166 19.67 1.47 1.51
N PHE A 167 20.44 1.16 0.46
CA PHE A 167 21.82 0.65 0.56
C PHE A 167 22.90 1.68 0.15
N LYS A 168 22.54 2.97 0.00
CA LYS A 168 23.47 4.02 -0.47
C LYS A 168 24.43 4.45 0.64
N THR A 169 25.70 4.09 0.54
CA THR A 169 26.75 4.57 1.46
C THR A 169 26.85 6.10 1.45
N LEU A 170 26.58 6.72 2.60
CA LEU A 170 26.71 8.17 2.80
C LEU A 170 28.15 8.58 3.17
N SER A 171 28.82 9.28 2.26
CA SER A 171 30.17 9.84 2.49
C SER A 171 30.09 11.17 3.25
N THR A 172 30.98 11.39 4.21
CA THR A 172 31.00 12.64 5.00
C THR A 172 31.31 13.89 4.19
N ARG A 173 31.95 13.72 3.03
CA ARG A 173 32.39 14.81 2.14
C ARG A 173 31.47 15.03 0.94
N ASP A 174 30.52 14.13 0.70
CA ASP A 174 29.62 14.18 -0.46
C ASP A 174 28.39 15.06 -0.18
N LEU A 175 28.63 16.37 -0.09
CA LEU A 175 27.57 17.35 0.12
C LEU A 175 26.58 17.38 -1.06
N LYS A 176 27.00 16.97 -2.26
CA LYS A 176 26.14 16.94 -3.44
C LYS A 176 25.05 15.88 -3.28
N THR A 177 25.39 14.62 -2.99
CA THR A 177 24.38 13.58 -2.74
C THR A 177 23.51 13.90 -1.53
N HIS A 178 24.03 14.55 -0.48
CA HIS A 178 23.19 15.01 0.63
C HIS A 178 22.16 16.07 0.20
N GLN A 179 22.53 17.00 -0.67
CA GLN A 179 21.61 18.01 -1.21
C GLN A 179 20.59 17.39 -2.18
N GLU A 180 21.00 16.43 -3.02
CA GLU A 180 20.11 15.66 -3.89
C GLU A 180 19.03 14.91 -3.06
N ILE A 181 19.44 14.19 -2.01
CA ILE A 181 18.50 13.52 -1.07
C ILE A 181 17.50 14.52 -0.48
N VAL A 182 17.98 15.66 0.05
CA VAL A 182 17.11 16.67 0.67
C VAL A 182 16.17 17.31 -0.36
N ALA A 183 16.61 17.49 -1.61
CA ALA A 183 15.78 18.01 -2.68
C ALA A 183 14.68 17.02 -3.09
N GLU A 184 15.01 15.74 -3.27
CA GLU A 184 14.05 14.68 -3.60
C GLU A 184 12.99 14.52 -2.51
N VAL A 185 13.38 14.50 -1.23
CA VAL A 185 12.44 14.41 -0.11
C VAL A 185 11.56 15.66 0.01
N ARG A 186 12.08 16.85 -0.31
CA ARG A 186 11.27 18.08 -0.39
C ARG A 186 10.26 18.01 -1.54
N ASN A 187 10.66 17.53 -2.71
CA ASN A 187 9.77 17.38 -3.86
C ASN A 187 8.61 16.43 -3.56
N LEU A 188 8.87 15.32 -2.86
CA LEU A 188 7.83 14.42 -2.35
C LEU A 188 6.89 15.18 -1.39
N LEU A 189 7.43 15.85 -0.38
CA LEU A 189 6.67 16.65 0.61
C LEU A 189 5.97 17.89 0.03
N SER A 190 6.20 18.24 -1.24
CA SER A 190 5.55 19.36 -1.94
C SER A 190 4.89 18.92 -3.25
N GLY A 191 4.65 17.62 -3.43
CA GLY A 191 4.04 17.08 -4.65
C GLY A 191 2.60 17.56 -4.82
N LYS A 192 2.20 17.86 -6.06
CA LYS A 192 0.87 18.44 -6.35
C LYS A 192 -0.20 17.35 -6.42
N ALA A 193 -1.41 17.68 -6.00
CA ALA A 193 -2.58 16.85 -6.25
C ALA A 193 -2.73 16.55 -7.76
N PRO A 194 -3.04 15.31 -8.15
CA PRO A 194 -3.25 14.93 -9.55
C PRO A 194 -4.68 15.25 -10.04
N PHE A 195 -5.39 16.12 -9.34
CA PHE A 195 -6.80 16.45 -9.57
C PHE A 195 -7.10 17.89 -9.12
N ASP A 196 -8.14 18.46 -9.70
CA ASP A 196 -8.80 19.68 -9.25
C ASP A 196 -10.27 19.66 -9.72
N GLN A 197 -11.00 20.76 -9.63
CA GLN A 197 -12.41 20.81 -10.08
C GLN A 197 -12.60 20.45 -11.58
N ARG A 198 -11.58 20.68 -12.42
CA ARG A 198 -11.58 20.51 -13.88
C ARG A 198 -10.67 19.37 -14.36
N THR A 199 -9.95 18.73 -13.45
CA THR A 199 -8.99 17.66 -13.73
C THR A 199 -9.38 16.42 -12.92
N ARG A 200 -9.87 15.38 -13.61
CA ARG A 200 -10.31 14.12 -12.97
C ARG A 200 -9.11 13.36 -12.39
N PHE A 201 -9.31 12.73 -11.24
CA PHE A 201 -8.30 11.87 -10.61
C PHE A 201 -7.83 10.74 -11.58
N PRO A 202 -6.53 10.38 -11.62
CA PRO A 202 -6.02 9.30 -12.48
C PRO A 202 -6.62 7.93 -12.13
N GLY A 203 -7.07 7.21 -13.14
CA GLY A 203 -7.55 5.83 -13.01
C GLY A 203 -6.46 4.85 -13.40
N ASN A 204 -5.79 4.25 -12.42
CA ASN A 204 -4.60 3.43 -12.57
C ASN A 204 -4.76 2.05 -11.92
N ILE A 205 -5.99 1.54 -11.76
CA ILE A 205 -6.32 0.31 -11.02
C ILE A 205 -5.57 -0.96 -11.48
N HIS A 206 -5.06 -0.99 -12.71
CA HIS A 206 -4.25 -2.09 -13.22
C HIS A 206 -2.78 -2.03 -12.80
N ASP A 207 -2.25 -0.82 -12.60
CA ASP A 207 -0.84 -0.51 -12.32
C ASP A 207 -0.69 0.04 -10.89
N PRO A 208 -0.43 -0.82 -9.88
CA PRO A 208 -0.42 -0.42 -8.48
C PRO A 208 0.66 0.61 -8.14
N GLU A 209 1.74 0.64 -8.91
CA GLU A 209 2.84 1.59 -8.76
C GLU A 209 2.42 3.02 -9.11
N ASN A 210 1.36 3.18 -9.91
CA ASN A 210 0.78 4.47 -10.29
C ASN A 210 -0.41 4.89 -9.40
N LEU A 211 -0.62 4.19 -8.27
CA LEU A 211 -1.55 4.63 -7.23
C LEU A 211 -0.98 5.81 -6.45
N TRP A 212 -1.86 6.70 -6.00
CA TRP A 212 -1.49 7.95 -5.35
C TRP A 212 -1.65 7.87 -3.84
N VAL A 213 -0.79 8.58 -3.11
CA VAL A 213 -0.90 8.77 -1.65
C VAL A 213 -0.99 10.27 -1.34
N CYS A 214 -1.91 10.63 -0.43
CA CYS A 214 -1.96 11.97 0.16
C CYS A 214 -1.04 11.99 1.38
N ILE A 215 0.16 12.57 1.24
CA ILE A 215 1.16 12.59 2.31
C ILE A 215 0.64 13.39 3.52
N GLY A 216 -0.05 14.51 3.29
CA GLY A 216 -0.66 15.32 4.37
C GLY A 216 -1.82 14.63 5.12
N ARG A 217 -2.21 13.42 4.70
CA ARG A 217 -3.15 12.53 5.41
C ARG A 217 -2.50 11.20 5.79
N CYS A 218 -1.17 11.10 5.72
CA CYS A 218 -0.39 9.89 5.98
C CYS A 218 0.77 10.22 6.92
N ALA A 219 0.45 10.36 8.22
CA ALA A 219 1.35 10.93 9.21
C ALA A 219 2.69 10.19 9.36
N SER A 220 2.75 8.86 9.18
CA SER A 220 4.02 8.13 9.26
C SER A 220 4.90 8.36 8.04
N VAL A 221 4.35 8.35 6.82
CA VAL A 221 5.10 8.72 5.60
C VAL A 221 5.66 10.13 5.71
N GLU A 222 4.85 11.11 6.13
CA GLU A 222 5.31 12.47 6.38
C GLU A 222 6.43 12.50 7.44
N TYR A 223 6.23 11.80 8.57
CA TYR A 223 7.22 11.71 9.65
C TYR A 223 8.56 11.13 9.18
N HIS A 224 8.57 10.03 8.42
CA HIS A 224 9.81 9.42 7.94
C HIS A 224 10.54 10.33 6.96
N LEU A 225 9.82 10.99 6.03
CA LEU A 225 10.39 11.98 5.11
C LEU A 225 10.99 13.18 5.88
N GLN A 226 10.27 13.75 6.86
CA GLN A 226 10.78 14.83 7.71
C GLN A 226 12.01 14.38 8.55
N ARG A 227 12.00 13.15 9.06
CA ARG A 227 13.13 12.53 9.78
C ARG A 227 14.35 12.40 8.86
N ILE A 228 14.18 12.02 7.60
CA ILE A 228 15.27 11.98 6.61
C ILE A 228 15.85 13.39 6.36
N ILE A 229 15.03 14.43 6.20
CA ILE A 229 15.54 15.82 6.09
C ILE A 229 16.32 16.21 7.37
N SER A 230 15.87 15.76 8.54
CA SER A 230 16.49 16.11 9.82
C SER A 230 17.95 15.64 9.94
N VAL A 231 18.30 14.50 9.32
CA VAL A 231 19.66 13.93 9.23
C VAL A 231 20.66 14.95 8.67
N PHE A 232 20.25 15.70 7.64
CA PHE A 232 21.14 16.58 6.87
C PHE A 232 21.08 18.06 7.29
N ARG A 233 20.37 18.39 8.39
CA ARG A 233 20.34 19.76 8.96
C ARG A 233 21.71 20.30 9.36
N LYS A 234 22.68 19.43 9.62
CA LYS A 234 24.10 19.77 9.82
C LYS A 234 24.97 18.91 8.90
N PRO A 235 25.94 19.49 8.17
CA PRO A 235 26.88 18.73 7.35
C PRO A 235 27.60 17.63 8.14
N LEU A 236 27.66 16.41 7.61
CA LEU A 236 28.23 15.26 8.33
C LEU A 236 29.70 15.46 8.71
N ASN A 237 30.48 16.18 7.91
CA ASN A 237 31.87 16.53 8.22
C ASN A 237 32.04 17.46 9.44
N GLN A 238 30.98 18.14 9.90
CA GLN A 238 30.98 18.97 11.11
C GLN A 238 30.59 18.19 12.39
N LEU A 239 30.26 16.89 12.26
CA LEU A 239 29.88 16.03 13.38
C LEU A 239 31.07 15.17 13.85
N THR A 240 31.10 14.81 15.13
CA THR A 240 32.07 13.84 15.66
C THR A 240 31.86 12.45 15.04
N PRO A 241 32.89 11.59 14.93
CA PRO A 241 32.79 10.28 14.26
C PRO A 241 31.62 9.41 14.73
N ASP A 242 31.35 9.37 16.04
CA ASP A 242 30.21 8.61 16.58
C ASP A 242 28.86 9.24 16.20
N LYS A 243 28.74 10.57 16.25
CA LYS A 243 27.52 11.26 15.77
C LYS A 243 27.31 11.01 14.28
N GLN A 244 28.36 11.00 13.47
CA GLN A 244 28.26 10.63 12.05
C GLN A 244 27.77 9.19 11.86
N ARG A 245 28.27 8.23 12.67
CA ARG A 245 27.81 6.83 12.64
C ARG A 245 26.32 6.74 12.98
N THR A 246 25.89 7.38 14.08
CA THR A 246 24.49 7.43 14.50
C THR A 246 23.58 8.09 13.46
N VAL A 247 23.99 9.23 12.90
CA VAL A 247 23.19 9.95 11.90
C VAL A 247 23.04 9.15 10.59
N ARG A 248 24.10 8.46 10.14
CA ARG A 248 24.00 7.51 9.01
C ARG A 248 23.07 6.34 9.31
N GLN A 249 23.16 5.74 10.50
CA GLN A 249 22.27 4.66 10.90
C GLN A 249 20.80 5.13 10.94
N ASN A 250 20.54 6.32 11.50
CA ASN A 250 19.21 6.90 11.58
C ASN A 250 18.61 7.22 10.20
N PHE A 251 19.44 7.59 9.22
CA PHE A 251 19.02 7.73 7.82
C PHE A 251 18.53 6.39 7.24
N HIS A 252 19.37 5.34 7.29
CA HIS A 252 18.99 4.04 6.75
C HIS A 252 17.77 3.44 7.47
N LEU A 253 17.68 3.59 8.79
CA LEU A 253 16.49 3.20 9.55
C LEU A 253 15.23 3.94 9.07
N ALA A 254 15.29 5.26 8.86
CA ALA A 254 14.14 6.02 8.38
C ALA A 254 13.71 5.63 6.96
N VAL A 255 14.66 5.27 6.08
CA VAL A 255 14.37 4.75 4.73
C VAL A 255 13.76 3.36 4.79
N SER A 256 14.30 2.44 5.61
CA SER A 256 13.74 1.09 5.77
C SER A 256 12.37 1.09 6.44
N GLU A 257 12.14 1.94 7.44
CA GLU A 257 10.83 2.14 8.08
C GLU A 257 9.81 2.68 7.07
N LEU A 258 10.17 3.72 6.29
CA LEU A 258 9.31 4.25 5.20
C LEU A 258 8.93 3.15 4.19
N ARG A 259 9.91 2.35 3.73
CA ARG A 259 9.66 1.23 2.81
C ARG A 259 8.71 0.20 3.41
N LEU A 260 8.90 -0.15 4.68
CA LEU A 260 8.10 -1.14 5.40
C LEU A 260 6.65 -0.67 5.58
N ASP A 261 6.46 0.58 5.97
CA ASP A 261 5.14 1.22 6.08
C ASP A 261 4.35 1.15 4.77
N ILE A 262 5.00 1.52 3.66
CA ILE A 262 4.42 1.45 2.31
C ILE A 262 4.13 0.00 1.89
N SER A 263 5.09 -0.90 2.07
CA SER A 263 5.06 -2.25 1.46
C SER A 263 4.19 -3.23 2.24
N ALA A 264 4.28 -3.19 3.58
CA ALA A 264 3.60 -4.14 4.47
C ALA A 264 2.24 -3.64 4.97
N ARG A 265 1.88 -2.38 4.70
CA ARG A 265 0.69 -1.70 5.25
C ARG A 265 0.60 -1.80 6.78
N ILE A 266 1.75 -1.73 7.44
CA ILE A 266 1.84 -1.69 8.91
C ILE A 266 1.33 -0.34 9.44
N SER A 267 1.34 0.70 8.60
CA SER A 267 0.71 2.00 8.84
C SER A 267 -0.54 2.21 7.97
N GLU A 268 -1.31 3.24 8.32
CA GLU A 268 -2.60 3.62 7.72
C GLU A 268 -2.50 4.21 6.29
N VAL A 269 -1.47 3.84 5.51
CA VAL A 269 -1.22 4.34 4.15
C VAL A 269 -2.41 4.01 3.24
N ARG A 270 -3.23 5.03 2.95
CA ARG A 270 -4.32 4.95 1.97
C ARG A 270 -3.77 5.20 0.56
N LEU A 271 -3.90 4.18 -0.29
CA LEU A 271 -3.56 4.24 -1.72
C LEU A 271 -4.83 4.48 -2.54
N TYR A 272 -4.83 5.55 -3.31
CA TYR A 272 -5.95 6.04 -4.09
C TYR A 272 -5.77 5.71 -5.58
N ASP A 273 -6.73 4.95 -6.09
CA ASP A 273 -7.15 4.96 -7.50
C ASP A 273 -8.35 5.92 -7.64
N ARG A 274 -8.65 6.39 -8.85
CA ARG A 274 -9.87 7.15 -9.17
C ARG A 274 -11.12 6.63 -8.47
N LEU A 275 -11.44 5.34 -8.56
CA LEU A 275 -12.70 4.80 -8.02
C LEU A 275 -12.73 4.80 -6.48
N VAL A 276 -11.56 4.66 -5.84
CA VAL A 276 -11.41 4.73 -4.39
C VAL A 276 -11.50 6.18 -3.91
N PHE A 277 -10.81 7.08 -4.62
CA PHE A 277 -10.81 8.51 -4.38
C PHE A 277 -12.20 9.14 -4.52
N GLU A 278 -12.85 8.94 -5.67
CA GLU A 278 -14.19 9.50 -5.95
C GLU A 278 -15.23 8.99 -4.94
N ARG A 279 -15.11 7.73 -4.51
CA ARG A 279 -15.97 7.15 -3.46
C ARG A 279 -15.69 7.73 -2.06
N GLU A 280 -14.43 7.81 -1.64
CA GLU A 280 -14.06 8.28 -0.29
C GLU A 280 -14.42 9.76 -0.09
N PHE A 281 -14.18 10.59 -1.11
CA PHE A 281 -14.47 12.03 -1.06
C PHE A 281 -15.85 12.40 -1.65
N ARG A 282 -16.66 11.41 -2.02
CA ARG A 282 -18.01 11.58 -2.62
C ARG A 282 -18.01 12.54 -3.81
N LEU A 283 -17.01 12.44 -4.68
CA LEU A 283 -16.83 13.31 -5.85
C LEU A 283 -17.50 12.71 -7.08
N GLU A 284 -18.37 13.49 -7.72
CA GLU A 284 -19.12 13.07 -8.92
C GLU A 284 -18.60 13.81 -10.15
N TRP A 285 -17.96 13.08 -11.06
CA TRP A 285 -17.47 13.62 -12.31
C TRP A 285 -18.58 13.71 -13.36
N GLN A 286 -18.77 14.89 -13.95
CA GLN A 286 -19.58 15.09 -15.14
C GLN A 286 -18.68 15.25 -16.36
N ASP A 287 -18.90 14.41 -17.37
CA ASP A 287 -18.28 14.55 -18.68
C ASP A 287 -18.92 15.71 -19.47
N GLU A 288 -18.17 16.24 -20.43
CA GLU A 288 -18.64 17.32 -21.30
C GLU A 288 -19.81 16.85 -22.16
N LYS A 289 -20.94 17.56 -22.07
CA LYS A 289 -22.12 17.27 -22.88
C LYS A 289 -21.97 17.93 -24.25
N VAL A 290 -21.61 17.13 -25.24
CA VAL A 290 -21.55 17.47 -26.68
C VAL A 290 -22.96 17.47 -27.28
#